data_AF-A0A2G2LG65-F1
#
_entry.id   AF-A0A2G2LG65-F1
#
_cell.length_a   1.000
_cell.length_b   1.000
_cell.length_c   1.000
_cell.angle_alpha   90.00
_cell.angle_beta   90.00
_cell.angle_gamma   90.00
#
_symmetry.space_group_name_H-M   'P 1'
#
loop_
_entity.id
_entity.type
_entity.pdbx_description
1 polymer ?
#
loop_
_entity_poly.entity_id
_entity_poly.type
_entity_poly.pdbx_seq_one_letter_code
_entity_poly.pdbx_strand_id
1 'polypeptide(L)'
;MSLNKNGTWSLACKDVLSLVNLGEKSWPITQGGFLRQDIDDAVVAIPVDEFVDWSSAFAVRIGDEYLEIISVSNNLTNTATLNIEPRGSKIFAPVSGVLLTRTIADDHSAGDEVFICDLSDDETIDSLITKILVESDFPVGLIPVAEWAAEVAEWHANDKINTLHSESESVNDVINRILTGFLMDLWFSVTENKTRLSAISVWKQSEAVLTEGKEINAYSIKKMAKEAMRATRALVIYDKDNLADSDDTSSFNKGSQFSDPVLISPALFVKHKDKLFNNNFLLSKDAADLLTQRYVSRFKFTPFERSFITDEKYLTFKTGDVVDLATTVDQGIFGLPSGNIRAQITRINPKYKGGRTYEVKALTYEAAFDSGTEIVLNEPLGSVNLYILAGAPSQPIDLTFVFDGSYSFGDVSISAGPFVAGSKLTIIMVNGFDGQASGGIGGAGEGILFSNESGTWESVQSSGNGGNGGIVYDAQGVDTDIYFSGATTSTAFPVADGYIRAPGAGGKGTDSNQAGGAASIGYGGNAGGGGAGRNAGIGGTTGSAFSESGAKTAVDGGSASNGDIIGNGGASNSIAQSPTADDGGDWGQDTTVALAGSGIIDSGATVNLFGDTPSRYINGQGNHP
;
A
#
# COMPACT_ATOMS: atom_id res chain seq x y z
N MET A 1 19.69 -13.73 39.57
CA MET A 1 21.09 -13.41 39.93
C MET A 1 21.87 -14.73 39.98
N SER A 2 23.06 -14.80 39.39
CA SER A 2 23.89 -16.01 39.34
C SER A 2 25.35 -15.70 39.71
N LEU A 3 26.02 -16.61 40.40
CA LEU A 3 27.45 -16.49 40.70
C LEU A 3 28.27 -17.07 39.54
N ASN A 4 29.10 -16.23 38.92
CA ASN A 4 29.99 -16.65 37.84
C ASN A 4 31.18 -17.45 38.40
N LYS A 5 31.78 -18.29 37.54
CA LYS A 5 32.96 -19.13 37.89
C LYS A 5 34.19 -18.34 38.35
N ASN A 6 34.25 -17.04 38.07
CA ASN A 6 35.34 -16.14 38.49
C ASN A 6 35.04 -15.40 39.81
N GLY A 7 34.00 -15.80 40.56
CA GLY A 7 33.63 -15.17 41.84
C GLY A 7 32.89 -13.84 41.71
N THR A 8 32.51 -13.42 40.49
CA THR A 8 31.66 -12.24 40.27
C THR A 8 30.18 -12.61 40.26
N TRP A 9 29.31 -11.73 40.75
CA TRP A 9 27.87 -11.90 40.65
C TRP A 9 27.33 -11.29 39.36
N SER A 10 26.45 -12.02 38.67
CA SER A 10 25.68 -11.55 37.53
C SER A 10 24.24 -11.29 37.95
N LEU A 11 23.77 -10.07 37.73
CA LEU A 11 22.36 -9.70 37.88
C LEU A 11 21.81 -9.35 36.50
N ALA A 12 20.90 -10.17 35.99
CA ALA A 12 20.12 -9.83 34.81
C ALA A 12 18.87 -9.08 35.27
N CYS A 13 18.83 -7.77 35.06
CA CYS A 13 17.62 -6.98 35.25
C CYS A 13 16.83 -7.02 33.94
N LYS A 14 15.55 -7.37 34.01
CA LYS A 14 14.61 -7.30 32.89
C LYS A 14 14.26 -5.83 32.62
N ASP A 15 14.21 -5.44 31.35
CA ASP A 15 13.70 -4.13 30.92
C ASP A 15 12.19 -4.01 31.21
N VAL A 16 11.65 -2.79 31.32
CA VAL A 16 10.23 -2.56 31.66
C VAL A 16 9.30 -3.12 30.60
N LEU A 17 9.65 -3.05 29.30
CA LEU A 17 8.91 -3.77 28.25
C LEU A 17 8.91 -5.28 28.46
N SER A 18 9.99 -5.83 29.02
CA SER A 18 10.08 -7.25 29.37
C SER A 18 9.48 -7.59 30.75
N LEU A 19 9.08 -6.60 31.55
CA LEU A 19 8.30 -6.81 32.79
C LEU A 19 6.82 -7.05 32.49
N VAL A 20 6.33 -6.60 31.33
CA VAL A 20 4.94 -6.81 30.91
C VAL A 20 4.72 -8.22 30.35
N ASN A 21 5.77 -9.06 30.29
CA ASN A 21 5.73 -10.43 29.78
C ASN A 21 4.95 -10.50 28.45
N LEU A 22 5.24 -9.61 27.51
CA LEU A 22 4.53 -9.54 26.22
C LEU A 22 4.57 -10.88 25.44
N GLY A 23 5.57 -11.73 25.70
CA GLY A 23 5.63 -13.08 25.12
C GLY A 23 4.76 -14.14 25.84
N GLU A 24 4.09 -13.80 26.94
CA GLU A 24 3.16 -14.67 27.67
C GLU A 24 1.70 -14.18 27.56
N LYS A 25 1.47 -13.01 26.94
CA LYS A 25 0.14 -12.44 26.73
C LYS A 25 -0.29 -12.64 25.29
N SER A 26 -1.60 -12.79 25.09
CA SER A 26 -2.21 -12.88 23.77
C SER A 26 -3.09 -11.68 23.47
N TRP A 27 -3.16 -11.34 22.19
CA TRP A 27 -4.02 -10.30 21.64
C TRP A 27 -4.57 -10.71 20.26
N PRO A 28 -5.84 -10.42 19.93
CA PRO A 28 -6.87 -9.88 20.82
C PRO A 28 -7.07 -10.78 22.04
N ILE A 29 -7.47 -10.18 23.16
CA ILE A 29 -7.82 -10.96 24.35
C ILE A 29 -8.89 -11.94 23.93
N THR A 30 -8.72 -13.24 24.22
CA THR A 30 -9.69 -14.26 23.84
C THR A 30 -11.04 -13.92 24.45
N GLN A 31 -11.90 -13.36 23.61
CA GLN A 31 -13.26 -12.96 23.91
C GLN A 31 -14.15 -13.68 22.91
N GLY A 32 -15.10 -14.41 23.44
CA GLY A 32 -15.89 -15.32 22.64
C GLY A 32 -16.66 -16.27 23.52
N GLY A 33 -17.60 -16.94 22.89
CA GLY A 33 -18.54 -17.83 23.52
C GLY A 33 -18.74 -19.07 22.68
N PHE A 34 -19.89 -19.71 22.87
CA PHE A 34 -20.23 -20.93 22.16
C PHE A 34 -21.59 -20.84 21.49
N LEU A 35 -21.69 -21.53 20.36
CA LEU A 35 -22.95 -21.76 19.70
C LEU A 35 -23.84 -22.67 20.56
N ARG A 36 -25.11 -22.32 20.76
CA ARG A 36 -26.00 -23.09 21.65
C ARG A 36 -26.71 -24.26 20.96
N GLN A 37 -26.85 -24.23 19.65
CA GLN A 37 -27.54 -25.25 18.84
C GLN A 37 -26.92 -25.28 17.44
N ASP A 38 -27.08 -26.38 16.72
CA ASP A 38 -26.63 -26.50 15.33
C ASP A 38 -27.27 -25.42 14.45
N ILE A 39 -26.50 -24.92 13.48
CA ILE A 39 -26.97 -23.99 12.45
C ILE A 39 -26.54 -24.50 11.07
N ASP A 40 -27.40 -24.30 10.08
CA ASP A 40 -27.06 -24.54 8.68
C ASP A 40 -26.52 -23.27 8.00
N ASP A 41 -26.09 -23.41 6.74
CA ASP A 41 -25.55 -22.36 5.89
C ASP A 41 -26.50 -21.16 5.61
N ALA A 42 -27.79 -21.27 5.97
CA ALA A 42 -28.81 -20.25 5.72
C ALA A 42 -29.30 -19.52 7.00
N VAL A 43 -28.95 -19.99 8.20
CA VAL A 43 -29.38 -19.35 9.45
C VAL A 43 -28.71 -17.99 9.66
N VAL A 44 -29.50 -16.92 9.71
CA VAL A 44 -29.02 -15.53 9.96
C VAL A 44 -29.29 -15.03 11.38
N ALA A 45 -29.88 -15.87 12.23
CA ALA A 45 -30.14 -15.58 13.64
C ALA A 45 -29.32 -16.56 14.49
N ILE A 46 -28.07 -16.19 14.78
CA ILE A 46 -27.05 -17.06 15.36
C ILE A 46 -27.23 -17.18 16.88
N PRO A 47 -27.59 -18.36 17.41
CA PRO A 47 -27.88 -18.56 18.82
C PRO A 47 -26.59 -18.75 19.63
N VAL A 48 -26.20 -17.71 20.37
CA VAL A 48 -24.97 -17.68 21.18
C VAL A 48 -25.25 -17.77 22.67
N ASP A 49 -24.24 -18.07 23.48
CA ASP A 49 -24.39 -18.19 24.92
C ASP A 49 -24.77 -16.88 25.65
N GLU A 50 -25.13 -17.05 26.92
CA GLU A 50 -25.62 -16.01 27.83
C GLU A 50 -24.53 -15.35 28.68
N PHE A 51 -23.28 -15.83 28.59
CA PHE A 51 -22.19 -15.43 29.48
C PHE A 51 -21.32 -14.32 28.87
N VAL A 52 -21.30 -14.24 27.55
CA VAL A 52 -20.54 -13.24 26.80
C VAL A 52 -21.43 -12.03 26.49
N ASP A 53 -20.86 -10.83 26.66
CA ASP A 53 -21.49 -9.60 26.21
C ASP A 53 -21.15 -9.37 24.73
N TRP A 54 -22.15 -9.52 23.86
CA TRP A 54 -21.99 -9.39 22.42
C TRP A 54 -22.24 -7.97 21.90
N SER A 55 -22.60 -7.01 22.77
CA SER A 55 -23.16 -5.72 22.35
C SER A 55 -22.18 -4.82 21.57
N SER A 56 -20.87 -5.04 21.71
CA SER A 56 -19.83 -4.31 20.99
C SER A 56 -19.22 -5.09 19.83
N ALA A 57 -19.67 -6.32 19.55
CA ALA A 57 -19.11 -7.14 18.49
C ALA A 57 -19.56 -6.62 17.12
N PHE A 58 -18.59 -6.29 16.26
CA PHE A 58 -18.83 -5.93 14.86
C PHE A 58 -18.96 -7.17 13.98
N ALA A 59 -18.05 -8.13 14.14
CA ALA A 59 -18.06 -9.40 13.44
C ALA A 59 -17.62 -10.52 14.38
N VAL A 60 -18.06 -11.74 14.09
CA VAL A 60 -17.61 -12.96 14.77
C VAL A 60 -17.06 -13.96 13.77
N ARG A 61 -16.21 -14.87 14.26
CA ARG A 61 -15.71 -16.02 13.52
C ARG A 61 -16.19 -17.32 14.16
N ILE A 62 -16.67 -18.25 13.35
CA ILE A 62 -17.01 -19.63 13.73
C ILE A 62 -16.32 -20.56 12.73
N GLY A 63 -15.39 -21.40 13.20
CA GLY A 63 -14.54 -22.17 12.28
C GLY A 63 -13.79 -21.25 11.31
N ASP A 64 -13.99 -21.43 10.01
CA ASP A 64 -13.39 -20.59 8.95
C ASP A 64 -14.36 -19.55 8.35
N GLU A 65 -15.55 -19.41 8.96
CA GLU A 65 -16.57 -18.46 8.53
C GLU A 65 -16.59 -17.20 9.40
N TYR A 66 -16.62 -16.05 8.73
CA TYR A 66 -16.87 -14.74 9.31
C TYR A 66 -18.32 -14.30 9.10
N LEU A 67 -18.92 -13.72 10.15
CA LEU A 67 -20.29 -13.23 10.17
C LEU A 67 -20.32 -11.77 10.64
N GLU A 68 -20.82 -10.86 9.81
CA GLU A 68 -21.04 -9.45 10.17
C GLU A 68 -22.34 -9.30 10.97
N ILE A 69 -22.27 -8.64 12.13
CA ILE A 69 -23.39 -8.49 13.05
C ILE A 69 -24.15 -7.20 12.76
N ILE A 70 -25.44 -7.32 12.48
CA ILE A 70 -26.36 -6.19 12.32
C ILE A 70 -26.89 -5.75 13.68
N SER A 71 -27.28 -6.71 14.53
CA SER A 71 -27.85 -6.43 15.84
C SER A 71 -27.79 -7.63 16.78
N VAL A 72 -27.87 -7.36 18.09
CA VAL A 72 -27.92 -8.40 19.12
C VAL A 72 -29.28 -8.39 19.82
N SER A 73 -29.92 -9.55 19.89
CA SER A 73 -31.19 -9.77 20.58
C SER A 73 -30.98 -10.52 21.89
N ASN A 74 -31.69 -10.12 22.96
CA ASN A 74 -31.69 -10.79 24.28
C ASN A 74 -30.27 -11.05 24.84
N ASN A 75 -29.35 -10.10 24.65
CA ASN A 75 -27.96 -10.20 25.13
C ASN A 75 -27.90 -10.55 26.63
N LEU A 76 -26.89 -11.33 27.04
CA LEU A 76 -26.72 -11.83 28.42
C LEU A 76 -27.92 -12.62 28.97
N THR A 77 -28.64 -13.33 28.10
CA THR A 77 -29.72 -14.26 28.49
C THR A 77 -29.60 -15.58 27.74
N ASN A 78 -30.28 -16.62 28.24
CA ASN A 78 -30.34 -17.94 27.60
C ASN A 78 -31.09 -17.97 26.25
N THR A 79 -31.47 -16.81 25.72
CA THR A 79 -32.04 -16.62 24.39
C THR A 79 -31.26 -15.61 23.55
N ALA A 80 -30.00 -15.33 23.93
CA ALA A 80 -29.12 -14.45 23.17
C ALA A 80 -28.98 -14.91 21.72
N THR A 81 -28.99 -13.97 20.79
CA THR A 81 -28.93 -14.22 19.35
C THR A 81 -28.24 -13.06 18.64
N LEU A 82 -27.30 -13.36 17.76
CA LEU A 82 -26.69 -12.40 16.84
C LEU A 82 -27.49 -12.42 15.53
N ASN A 83 -28.07 -11.30 15.14
CA ASN A 83 -28.69 -11.15 13.82
C ASN A 83 -27.62 -10.61 12.87
N ILE A 84 -27.34 -11.34 11.80
CA ILE A 84 -26.21 -11.10 10.90
C ILE A 84 -26.67 -10.76 9.48
N GLU A 85 -25.74 -10.23 8.69
CA GLU A 85 -25.90 -10.14 7.23
C GLU A 85 -26.03 -11.53 6.59
N PRO A 86 -26.54 -11.65 5.34
CA PRO A 86 -26.62 -12.93 4.65
C PRO A 86 -25.28 -13.66 4.68
N ARG A 87 -25.31 -14.95 5.03
CA ARG A 87 -24.08 -15.75 5.21
C ARG A 87 -23.27 -15.84 3.92
N GLY A 88 -21.94 -15.93 4.05
CA GLY A 88 -21.02 -15.86 2.90
C GLY A 88 -20.85 -14.47 2.29
N SER A 89 -21.47 -13.42 2.86
CA SER A 89 -21.27 -12.05 2.39
C SER A 89 -19.89 -11.53 2.71
N LYS A 90 -19.33 -10.74 1.79
CA LYS A 90 -18.09 -10.00 2.02
C LYS A 90 -18.29 -8.98 3.13
N ILE A 91 -17.31 -8.86 4.01
CA ILE A 91 -17.36 -7.92 5.13
C ILE A 91 -16.52 -6.69 4.78
N PHE A 92 -17.14 -5.52 4.88
CA PHE A 92 -16.49 -4.25 4.60
C PHE A 92 -16.33 -3.44 5.89
N ALA A 93 -15.25 -2.69 5.95
CA ALA A 93 -15.01 -1.79 7.06
C ALA A 93 -16.03 -0.63 7.03
N PRO A 94 -16.72 -0.32 8.14
CA PRO A 94 -17.83 0.63 8.14
C PRO A 94 -17.41 2.09 7.87
N VAL A 95 -16.16 2.48 8.19
CA VAL A 95 -15.62 3.83 8.02
C VAL A 95 -14.83 3.94 6.73
N SER A 96 -13.81 3.08 6.53
CA SER A 96 -12.94 3.16 5.35
C SER A 96 -13.58 2.57 4.08
N GLY A 97 -14.61 1.72 4.21
CA GLY A 97 -15.24 1.02 3.09
C GLY A 97 -14.36 -0.07 2.46
N VAL A 98 -13.19 -0.37 3.05
CA VAL A 98 -12.26 -1.37 2.56
C VAL A 98 -12.82 -2.77 2.78
N LEU A 99 -12.65 -3.67 1.80
CA LEU A 99 -12.95 -5.09 1.97
C LEU A 99 -12.01 -5.68 3.03
N LEU A 100 -12.57 -6.16 4.15
CA LEU A 100 -11.79 -6.74 5.24
C LEU A 100 -11.50 -8.22 5.02
N THR A 101 -12.53 -8.98 4.63
CA THR A 101 -12.39 -10.41 4.34
C THR A 101 -13.52 -10.90 3.45
N ARG A 102 -13.23 -11.94 2.68
CA ARG A 102 -14.25 -12.84 2.10
C ARG A 102 -14.49 -14.00 3.05
N THR A 103 -15.67 -14.59 2.93
CA THR A 103 -16.10 -15.71 3.77
C THR A 103 -16.99 -16.63 2.95
N ILE A 104 -17.10 -17.89 3.38
CA ILE A 104 -17.94 -18.92 2.77
C ILE A 104 -18.89 -19.42 3.84
N ALA A 105 -20.18 -19.54 3.49
CA ALA A 105 -21.17 -20.08 4.40
C ALA A 105 -20.93 -21.58 4.64
N ASP A 106 -20.89 -22.00 5.91
CA ASP A 106 -20.77 -23.40 6.31
C ASP A 106 -21.74 -23.81 7.44
N ASP A 107 -21.99 -25.10 7.58
CA ASP A 107 -22.76 -25.66 8.70
C ASP A 107 -21.90 -25.66 9.98
N HIS A 108 -22.49 -25.32 11.14
CA HIS A 108 -21.79 -25.34 12.43
C HIS A 108 -22.58 -26.12 13.48
N SER A 109 -21.86 -26.75 14.40
CA SER A 109 -22.42 -27.60 15.45
C SER A 109 -22.57 -26.86 16.77
N ALA A 110 -23.56 -27.26 17.55
CA ALA A 110 -23.72 -26.79 18.92
C ALA A 110 -22.42 -27.04 19.73
N GLY A 111 -21.94 -26.01 20.41
CA GLY A 111 -20.69 -26.03 21.15
C GLY A 111 -19.47 -25.57 20.36
N ASP A 112 -19.60 -25.23 19.08
CA ASP A 112 -18.51 -24.57 18.33
C ASP A 112 -18.21 -23.20 18.93
N GLU A 113 -16.92 -22.84 18.92
CA GLU A 113 -16.45 -21.56 19.43
C GLU A 113 -16.87 -20.42 18.50
N VAL A 114 -17.41 -19.36 19.10
CA VAL A 114 -17.77 -18.11 18.45
C VAL A 114 -16.82 -17.04 18.95
N PHE A 115 -15.80 -16.74 18.15
CA PHE A 115 -14.76 -15.76 18.48
C PHE A 115 -15.21 -14.35 18.09
N ILE A 116 -15.05 -13.37 18.99
CA ILE A 116 -15.31 -11.96 18.68
C ILE A 116 -14.09 -11.38 17.99
N CYS A 117 -14.25 -10.98 16.72
CA CYS A 117 -13.18 -10.34 15.97
C CYS A 117 -12.96 -8.90 16.45
N ASP A 118 -11.71 -8.50 16.61
CA ASP A 118 -11.37 -7.11 16.90
C ASP A 118 -11.20 -6.34 15.58
N LEU A 119 -11.88 -5.19 15.45
CA LEU A 119 -11.86 -4.37 14.23
C LEU A 119 -10.81 -3.26 14.34
N SER A 120 -9.91 -3.22 13.37
CA SER A 120 -9.14 -2.02 13.02
C SER A 120 -9.72 -1.44 11.72
N ASP A 121 -10.18 -0.19 11.76
CA ASP A 121 -10.78 0.51 10.62
C ASP A 121 -10.32 1.96 10.62
N ASP A 122 -9.63 2.35 9.55
CA ASP A 122 -8.89 3.61 9.41
C ASP A 122 -7.95 3.89 10.61
N GLU A 123 -7.47 2.82 11.25
CA GLU A 123 -6.71 2.91 12.50
C GLU A 123 -5.25 3.27 12.23
N THR A 124 -4.71 4.21 13.00
CA THR A 124 -3.29 4.58 12.90
C THR A 124 -2.40 3.57 13.62
N ILE A 125 -1.16 3.45 13.15
CA ILE A 125 -0.18 2.51 13.69
C ILE A 125 0.04 2.73 15.20
N ASP A 126 0.15 4.00 15.64
CA ASP A 126 0.33 4.36 17.04
C ASP A 126 -0.91 4.04 17.89
N SER A 127 -2.12 4.23 17.35
CA SER A 127 -3.38 3.89 18.03
C SER A 127 -3.44 2.40 18.29
N LEU A 128 -3.22 1.57 17.27
CA LEU A 128 -3.29 0.12 17.39
C LEU A 128 -2.21 -0.42 18.37
N ILE A 129 -0.96 0.04 18.27
CA ILE A 129 0.09 -0.36 19.21
C ILE A 129 -0.26 0.06 20.64
N THR A 130 -0.83 1.27 20.82
CA THR A 130 -1.28 1.73 22.13
C THR A 130 -2.39 0.84 22.68
N LYS A 131 -3.40 0.51 21.87
CA LYS A 131 -4.49 -0.39 22.22
C LYS A 131 -3.97 -1.75 22.69
N ILE A 132 -3.15 -2.40 21.86
CA ILE A 132 -2.54 -3.72 22.16
C ILE A 132 -1.78 -3.67 23.49
N LEU A 133 -0.93 -2.65 23.69
CA LEU A 133 -0.13 -2.53 24.91
C LEU A 133 -0.99 -2.31 26.15
N VAL A 134 -2.01 -1.46 26.07
CA VAL A 134 -2.90 -1.16 27.21
C VAL A 134 -3.74 -2.38 27.58
N GLU A 135 -4.30 -3.08 26.60
CA GLU A 135 -5.03 -4.34 26.82
C GLU A 135 -4.11 -5.45 27.34
N SER A 136 -2.82 -5.36 27.04
CA SER A 136 -1.76 -6.21 27.60
C SER A 136 -1.22 -5.70 28.95
N ASP A 137 -1.99 -4.93 29.71
CA ASP A 137 -1.65 -4.29 31.00
C ASP A 137 -0.34 -3.47 31.01
N PHE A 138 0.11 -2.94 29.87
CA PHE A 138 1.21 -1.99 29.86
C PHE A 138 0.73 -0.66 30.50
N PRO A 139 1.48 -0.08 31.45
CA PRO A 139 1.03 1.14 32.11
C PRO A 139 0.88 2.31 31.13
N VAL A 140 -0.35 2.82 30.95
CA VAL A 140 -0.68 3.94 30.05
C VAL A 140 0.21 5.16 30.31
N GLY A 141 0.53 5.44 31.58
CA GLY A 141 1.40 6.55 31.97
C GLY A 141 2.84 6.45 31.47
N LEU A 142 3.27 5.31 30.93
CA LEU A 142 4.58 5.11 30.31
C LEU A 142 4.55 5.25 28.77
N ILE A 143 3.36 5.39 28.17
CA ILE A 143 3.17 5.59 26.73
C ILE A 143 3.00 7.09 26.43
N PRO A 144 3.93 7.73 25.71
CA PRO A 144 3.80 9.12 25.28
C PRO A 144 2.96 9.21 23.99
N VAL A 145 1.65 8.94 24.08
CA VAL A 145 0.74 8.82 22.92
C VAL A 145 0.83 10.01 21.96
N ALA A 146 0.92 11.24 22.47
CA ALA A 146 1.04 12.43 21.62
C ALA A 146 2.36 12.48 20.81
N GLU A 147 3.47 11.99 21.37
CA GLU A 147 4.74 11.92 20.64
C GLU A 147 4.70 10.81 19.58
N TRP A 148 4.05 9.68 19.88
CA TRP A 148 3.86 8.59 18.91
C TRP A 148 2.97 9.00 17.75
N ALA A 149 1.85 9.68 18.03
CA ALA A 149 0.96 10.21 17.01
C ALA A 149 1.69 11.21 16.10
N ALA A 150 2.53 12.09 16.66
CA ALA A 150 3.33 13.03 15.86
C ALA A 150 4.34 12.30 14.95
N GLU A 151 5.04 11.28 15.48
CA GLU A 151 5.98 10.46 14.72
C GLU A 151 5.28 9.69 13.58
N VAL A 152 4.12 9.07 13.84
CA VAL A 152 3.35 8.37 12.81
C VAL A 152 2.77 9.36 11.79
N ALA A 153 2.27 10.51 12.22
CA ALA A 153 1.79 11.55 11.32
C ALA A 153 2.91 12.11 10.42
N GLU A 154 4.15 12.15 10.89
CA GLU A 154 5.28 12.62 10.09
C GLU A 154 5.70 11.59 9.03
N TRP A 155 5.78 10.30 9.40
CA TRP A 155 6.42 9.28 8.56
C TRP A 155 5.47 8.32 7.87
N HIS A 156 4.22 8.25 8.31
CA HIS A 156 3.21 7.25 7.97
C HIS A 156 1.79 7.87 7.95
N ALA A 157 1.66 9.15 7.58
CA ALA A 157 0.40 9.91 7.64
C ALA A 157 -0.81 9.18 7.01
N ASN A 158 -0.57 8.54 5.87
CA ASN A 158 -1.56 7.86 5.05
C ASN A 158 -1.61 6.34 5.25
N ASP A 159 -0.70 5.78 6.07
CA ASP A 159 -0.69 4.36 6.35
C ASP A 159 -1.72 4.08 7.45
N LYS A 160 -2.79 3.38 7.06
CA LYS A 160 -3.94 3.03 7.89
C LYS A 160 -4.12 1.52 7.90
N ILE A 161 -4.50 0.99 9.06
CA ILE A 161 -4.69 -0.44 9.26
C ILE A 161 -6.19 -0.74 9.19
N ASN A 162 -6.57 -1.59 8.24
CA ASN A 162 -7.93 -2.04 8.01
C ASN A 162 -7.95 -3.57 8.02
N THR A 163 -8.41 -4.18 9.11
CA THR A 163 -8.44 -5.65 9.24
C THR A 163 -9.39 -6.11 10.35
N LEU A 164 -9.71 -7.41 10.34
CA LEU A 164 -10.31 -8.12 11.47
C LEU A 164 -9.25 -9.00 12.12
N HIS A 165 -8.95 -8.77 13.39
CA HIS A 165 -8.08 -9.64 14.16
C HIS A 165 -8.93 -10.78 14.71
N SER A 166 -8.78 -11.96 14.11
CA SER A 166 -9.75 -13.06 14.20
C SER A 166 -9.25 -14.30 14.96
N GLU A 167 -8.09 -14.18 15.58
CA GLU A 167 -7.50 -15.19 16.45
C GLU A 167 -6.59 -14.51 17.48
N SER A 168 -6.48 -15.12 18.66
CA SER A 168 -5.58 -14.65 19.71
C SER A 168 -4.15 -15.11 19.43
N GLU A 169 -3.25 -14.15 19.14
CA GLU A 169 -1.83 -14.39 18.91
C GLU A 169 -0.97 -13.85 20.05
N SER A 170 0.30 -14.25 20.15
CA SER A 170 1.25 -13.63 21.08
C SER A 170 1.37 -12.13 20.80
N VAL A 171 1.27 -11.29 21.83
CA VAL A 171 1.38 -9.82 21.71
C VAL A 171 2.69 -9.42 21.03
N ASN A 172 3.78 -10.13 21.32
CA ASN A 172 5.06 -9.88 20.69
C ASN A 172 5.04 -10.15 19.17
N ASP A 173 4.29 -11.14 18.71
CA ASP A 173 4.21 -11.50 17.30
C ASP A 173 3.36 -10.47 16.53
N VAL A 174 2.25 -10.03 17.12
CA VAL A 174 1.40 -8.95 16.58
C VAL A 174 2.19 -7.64 16.49
N ILE A 175 2.82 -7.19 17.58
CA ILE A 175 3.63 -5.97 17.59
C ILE A 175 4.78 -6.09 16.58
N ASN A 176 5.46 -7.22 16.52
CA ASN A 176 6.55 -7.42 15.56
C ASN A 176 6.05 -7.40 14.10
N ARG A 177 4.87 -7.94 13.79
CA ARG A 177 4.25 -7.85 12.46
C ARG A 177 3.98 -6.39 12.08
N ILE A 178 3.45 -5.59 13.01
CA ILE A 178 3.22 -4.15 12.79
C ILE A 178 4.56 -3.42 12.59
N LEU A 179 5.49 -3.53 13.54
CA LEU A 179 6.78 -2.82 13.50
C LEU A 179 7.63 -3.18 12.27
N THR A 180 7.66 -4.46 11.87
CA THR A 180 8.38 -4.88 10.67
C THR A 180 7.67 -4.48 9.38
N GLY A 181 6.34 -4.50 9.36
CA GLY A 181 5.53 -4.07 8.22
C GLY A 181 5.67 -2.59 7.90
N PHE A 182 5.70 -1.74 8.94
CA PHE A 182 5.78 -0.28 8.79
C PHE A 182 7.19 0.27 9.03
N LEU A 183 8.23 -0.57 9.18
CA LEU A 183 9.61 -0.14 9.48
C LEU A 183 9.67 0.85 10.66
N MET A 184 9.19 0.43 11.80
CA MET A 184 9.24 1.19 13.05
C MET A 184 10.04 0.44 14.12
N ASP A 185 10.70 1.19 14.99
CA ASP A 185 11.37 0.69 16.18
C ASP A 185 10.57 1.08 17.43
N LEU A 186 10.43 0.14 18.36
CA LEU A 186 9.84 0.35 19.69
C LEU A 186 10.86 -0.03 20.76
N TRP A 187 11.13 0.88 21.71
CA TRP A 187 12.04 0.59 22.83
C TRP A 187 11.65 1.34 24.10
N PHE A 188 12.13 0.87 25.25
CA PHE A 188 11.96 1.59 26.50
C PHE A 188 13.16 2.50 26.77
N SER A 189 12.91 3.80 26.89
CA SER A 189 13.91 4.79 27.27
C SER A 189 14.00 4.87 28.80
N VAL A 190 15.08 4.34 29.37
CA VAL A 190 15.31 4.36 30.82
C VAL A 190 15.61 5.77 31.36
N THR A 191 16.13 6.67 30.52
CA THR A 191 16.46 8.05 30.91
C THR A 191 15.20 8.90 31.03
N GLU A 192 14.22 8.65 30.19
CA GLU A 192 12.94 9.38 30.18
C GLU A 192 11.83 8.62 30.92
N ASN A 193 12.05 7.35 31.22
CA ASN A 193 11.07 6.43 31.79
C ASN A 193 9.79 6.35 30.95
N LYS A 194 9.96 6.19 29.63
CA LYS A 194 8.88 6.14 28.63
C LYS A 194 9.21 5.14 27.54
N THR A 195 8.18 4.53 26.96
CA THR A 195 8.32 3.75 25.72
C THR A 195 8.36 4.71 24.54
N ARG A 196 9.35 4.55 23.66
CA ARG A 196 9.55 5.37 22.46
C ARG A 196 9.20 4.55 21.23
N LEU A 197 8.61 5.22 20.25
CA LEU A 197 8.31 4.71 18.92
C LEU A 197 9.03 5.63 17.92
N SER A 198 9.70 5.07 16.92
CA SER A 198 10.36 5.84 15.87
C SER A 198 10.31 5.11 14.54
N ALA A 199 9.98 5.82 13.48
CA ALA A 199 10.12 5.32 12.12
C ALA A 199 11.60 5.16 11.73
N ILE A 200 11.85 4.18 10.87
CA ILE A 200 13.15 3.89 10.27
C ILE A 200 13.15 4.53 8.87
N SER A 201 13.66 5.76 8.78
CA SER A 201 13.71 6.52 7.52
C SER A 201 15.12 7.02 7.20
N VAL A 202 15.43 7.14 5.90
CA VAL A 202 16.68 7.75 5.40
C VAL A 202 16.67 9.28 5.49
N TRP A 203 15.47 9.87 5.60
CA TRP A 203 15.23 11.32 5.63
C TRP A 203 15.36 11.95 7.02
N LYS A 204 15.52 11.14 8.08
CA LYS A 204 15.72 11.67 9.44
C LYS A 204 17.00 12.50 9.52
N GLN A 205 16.85 13.73 9.99
CA GLN A 205 17.95 14.68 10.13
C GLN A 205 18.85 14.32 11.30
N SER A 206 20.13 14.68 11.16
CA SER A 206 21.10 14.49 12.23
C SER A 206 20.93 15.57 13.27
N GLU A 207 20.87 15.16 14.53
CA GLU A 207 20.72 16.06 15.68
C GLU A 207 22.07 16.52 16.23
N ALA A 208 23.14 15.76 15.93
CA ALA A 208 24.48 16.04 16.45
C ALA A 208 25.59 15.48 15.55
N VAL A 209 26.73 16.14 15.56
CA VAL A 209 27.98 15.62 14.99
C VAL A 209 28.88 15.12 16.12
N LEU A 210 29.20 13.83 16.13
CA LEU A 210 30.08 13.20 17.11
C LEU A 210 31.48 13.03 16.53
N THR A 211 32.45 13.73 17.12
CA THR A 211 33.84 13.72 16.64
C THR A 211 34.72 12.83 17.51
N GLU A 212 35.49 11.95 16.87
CA GLU A 212 36.53 11.17 17.56
C GLU A 212 37.62 12.06 18.15
N GLY A 213 37.96 11.83 19.42
CA GLY A 213 38.86 12.65 20.22
C GLY A 213 38.18 13.77 21.01
N LYS A 214 36.88 14.01 20.79
CA LYS A 214 36.09 15.00 21.52
C LYS A 214 34.88 14.35 22.20
N GLU A 215 33.78 14.14 21.48
CA GLU A 215 32.59 13.46 22.00
C GLU A 215 32.79 11.95 22.11
N ILE A 216 33.57 11.39 21.19
CA ILE A 216 33.94 9.97 21.19
C ILE A 216 35.38 9.84 21.69
N ASN A 217 35.62 8.95 22.65
CA ASN A 217 36.96 8.72 23.16
C ASN A 217 37.88 8.20 22.05
N ALA A 218 39.06 8.81 21.91
CA ALA A 218 40.01 8.50 20.85
C ALA A 218 40.36 7.00 20.82
N TYR A 219 40.41 6.42 19.61
CA TYR A 219 40.74 5.01 19.37
C TYR A 219 39.80 4.00 20.04
N SER A 220 38.59 4.43 20.44
CA SER A 220 37.60 3.55 21.07
C SER A 220 36.62 2.91 20.08
N ILE A 221 36.56 3.42 18.84
CA ILE A 221 35.61 2.96 17.82
C ILE A 221 35.99 1.57 17.33
N LYS A 222 35.03 0.66 17.35
CA LYS A 222 35.08 -0.64 16.65
C LYS A 222 34.00 -0.68 15.60
N LYS A 223 34.33 -1.21 14.42
CA LYS A 223 33.46 -1.31 13.25
C LYS A 223 33.17 -2.79 12.94
N MET A 224 31.90 -3.13 12.77
CA MET A 224 31.44 -4.47 12.39
C MET A 224 30.46 -4.39 11.22
N ALA A 225 30.77 -5.08 10.12
CA ALA A 225 29.87 -5.15 8.97
C ALA A 225 28.59 -5.93 9.31
N LYS A 226 27.44 -5.41 8.92
CA LYS A 226 26.13 -6.05 9.07
C LYS A 226 25.60 -6.49 7.71
N GLU A 227 26.37 -7.34 7.05
CA GLU A 227 26.06 -7.86 5.72
C GLU A 227 24.64 -8.44 5.64
N ALA A 228 24.14 -9.11 6.68
CA ALA A 228 22.80 -9.70 6.68
C ALA A 228 21.67 -8.69 6.44
N MET A 229 21.88 -7.41 6.76
CA MET A 229 20.89 -6.34 6.53
C MET A 229 20.95 -5.79 5.11
N ARG A 230 22.09 -5.94 4.41
CA ARG A 230 22.25 -5.42 3.04
C ARG A 230 21.24 -6.06 2.09
N ALA A 231 20.52 -5.24 1.33
CA ALA A 231 19.67 -5.70 0.25
C ALA A 231 19.61 -4.68 -0.89
N THR A 232 19.83 -5.15 -2.11
CA THR A 232 19.65 -4.36 -3.34
C THR A 232 18.25 -4.51 -3.92
N ARG A 233 17.46 -5.43 -3.37
CA ARG A 233 16.07 -5.70 -3.72
C ARG A 233 15.31 -6.20 -2.50
N ALA A 234 14.09 -5.71 -2.30
CA ALA A 234 13.21 -6.15 -1.23
C ALA A 234 11.85 -6.58 -1.80
N LEU A 235 11.22 -7.57 -1.17
CA LEU A 235 9.91 -8.12 -1.54
C LEU A 235 9.06 -8.33 -0.28
N VAL A 236 7.78 -7.98 -0.38
CA VAL A 236 6.73 -8.34 0.59
C VAL A 236 5.49 -8.80 -0.16
N ILE A 237 4.76 -9.74 0.41
CA ILE A 237 3.49 -10.24 -0.12
C ILE A 237 2.40 -9.84 0.87
N TYR A 238 1.29 -9.31 0.36
CA TYR A 238 0.22 -8.68 1.12
C TYR A 238 -1.15 -8.92 0.44
N ASP A 239 -2.22 -8.43 1.06
CA ASP A 239 -3.61 -8.60 0.60
C ASP A 239 -4.09 -10.06 0.64
N LYS A 240 -4.50 -10.50 1.84
CA LYS A 240 -5.06 -11.83 2.11
C LYS A 240 -6.58 -11.77 1.89
N ASP A 241 -7.11 -12.58 0.97
CA ASP A 241 -8.53 -12.47 0.55
C ASP A 241 -9.50 -12.98 1.62
N ASN A 242 -9.18 -14.12 2.24
CA ASN A 242 -9.88 -14.67 3.38
C ASN A 242 -8.92 -14.73 4.57
N LEU A 243 -9.24 -14.01 5.65
CA LEU A 243 -8.38 -13.92 6.82
C LEU A 243 -8.25 -15.27 7.57
N ALA A 244 -9.22 -16.18 7.43
CA ALA A 244 -9.15 -17.53 8.02
C ALA A 244 -8.21 -18.49 7.29
N ASP A 245 -7.79 -18.18 6.05
CA ASP A 245 -6.87 -19.03 5.31
C ASP A 245 -5.49 -19.11 5.99
N SER A 246 -4.61 -20.00 5.53
CA SER A 246 -3.23 -20.07 6.01
C SER A 246 -2.45 -18.77 5.77
N ASP A 247 -1.42 -18.49 6.57
CA ASP A 247 -0.48 -17.38 6.34
C ASP A 247 0.59 -17.68 5.26
N ASP A 248 0.41 -18.76 4.51
CA ASP A 248 1.27 -19.13 3.38
C ASP A 248 1.08 -18.18 2.20
N THR A 249 2.12 -18.02 1.39
CA THR A 249 2.13 -17.11 0.23
C THR A 249 0.98 -17.34 -0.76
N SER A 250 0.45 -18.56 -0.87
CA SER A 250 -0.66 -18.89 -1.76
C SER A 250 -2.00 -18.24 -1.37
N SER A 251 -2.15 -17.80 -0.12
CA SER A 251 -3.37 -17.17 0.39
C SER A 251 -3.39 -15.65 0.19
N PHE A 252 -2.31 -15.09 -0.38
CA PHE A 252 -2.17 -13.67 -0.65
C PHE A 252 -2.17 -13.39 -2.16
N ASN A 253 -2.80 -12.28 -2.55
CA ASN A 253 -3.03 -11.97 -3.96
C ASN A 253 -2.06 -10.95 -4.55
N LYS A 254 -1.33 -10.21 -3.71
CA LYS A 254 -0.49 -9.09 -4.15
C LYS A 254 0.91 -9.16 -3.59
N GLY A 255 1.85 -8.58 -4.33
CA GLY A 255 3.24 -8.43 -3.91
C GLY A 255 3.76 -7.05 -4.27
N SER A 256 4.62 -6.52 -3.42
CA SER A 256 5.38 -5.29 -3.68
C SER A 256 6.86 -5.62 -3.73
N GLN A 257 7.54 -5.08 -4.73
CA GLN A 257 8.97 -5.24 -4.94
C GLN A 257 9.61 -3.89 -5.27
N PHE A 258 10.74 -3.61 -4.63
CA PHE A 258 11.62 -2.51 -5.02
C PHE A 258 13.03 -3.02 -5.24
N SER A 259 13.70 -2.52 -6.28
CA SER A 259 15.12 -2.82 -6.57
C SER A 259 15.83 -1.59 -7.11
N ASP A 260 17.11 -1.43 -6.76
CA ASP A 260 17.99 -0.41 -7.34
C ASP A 260 18.84 -1.07 -8.46
N PRO A 261 18.50 -0.86 -9.75
CA PRO A 261 19.16 -1.53 -10.86
C PRO A 261 20.58 -1.01 -11.12
N VAL A 262 20.94 0.19 -10.63
CA VAL A 262 22.29 0.74 -10.80
C VAL A 262 23.32 -0.18 -10.12
N LEU A 263 22.94 -0.76 -8.98
CA LEU A 263 23.80 -1.57 -8.13
C LEU A 263 24.08 -2.98 -8.67
N ILE A 264 23.32 -3.46 -9.65
CA ILE A 264 23.53 -4.77 -10.29
C ILE A 264 24.36 -4.70 -11.57
N SER A 265 24.89 -3.52 -11.91
CA SER A 265 25.81 -3.37 -13.03
C SER A 265 27.07 -4.24 -12.86
N PRO A 266 27.77 -4.61 -13.96
CA PRO A 266 29.03 -5.35 -13.90
C PRO A 266 30.12 -4.67 -13.06
N ALA A 267 30.04 -3.35 -12.87
CA ALA A 267 30.97 -2.56 -12.09
C ALA A 267 30.73 -2.65 -10.57
N LEU A 268 29.56 -3.13 -10.14
CA LEU A 268 29.14 -3.19 -8.74
C LEU A 268 28.88 -4.64 -8.28
N PHE A 269 27.65 -4.99 -7.94
CA PHE A 269 27.36 -6.27 -7.27
C PHE A 269 27.05 -7.44 -8.22
N VAL A 270 26.79 -7.17 -9.52
CA VAL A 270 26.48 -8.17 -10.58
C VAL A 270 25.17 -8.96 -10.38
N LYS A 271 24.75 -9.21 -9.13
CA LYS A 271 23.53 -9.93 -8.76
C LYS A 271 22.83 -9.23 -7.61
N HIS A 272 21.50 -9.29 -7.61
CA HIS A 272 20.71 -8.84 -6.47
C HIS A 272 21.00 -9.65 -5.20
N LYS A 273 21.04 -8.93 -4.09
CA LYS A 273 20.87 -9.47 -2.74
C LYS A 273 19.46 -9.14 -2.27
N ASP A 274 18.68 -10.19 -2.02
CA ASP A 274 17.25 -10.08 -1.77
C ASP A 274 16.94 -10.06 -0.26
N LYS A 275 16.06 -9.15 0.15
CA LYS A 275 15.36 -9.17 1.43
C LYS A 275 13.92 -9.62 1.19
N LEU A 276 13.58 -10.79 1.70
CA LEU A 276 12.19 -11.23 1.79
C LEU A 276 11.65 -10.84 3.17
N PHE A 277 10.56 -10.08 3.19
CA PHE A 277 9.76 -9.86 4.39
C PHE A 277 8.76 -11.00 4.57
N ASN A 278 8.28 -11.18 5.80
CA ASN A 278 7.16 -12.09 6.05
C ASN A 278 5.91 -11.56 5.33
N ASN A 279 5.01 -12.46 4.93
CA ASN A 279 3.72 -12.06 4.40
C ASN A 279 2.98 -11.22 5.44
N ASN A 280 2.25 -10.19 5.00
CA ASN A 280 1.64 -9.24 5.92
C ASN A 280 0.29 -8.76 5.41
N PHE A 281 -0.79 -9.17 6.09
CA PHE A 281 -2.16 -8.79 5.76
C PHE A 281 -2.54 -7.38 6.26
N LEU A 282 -1.70 -6.74 7.07
CA LEU A 282 -1.93 -5.39 7.59
C LEU A 282 -1.55 -4.29 6.59
N LEU A 283 -0.81 -4.63 5.53
CA LEU A 283 -0.27 -3.65 4.59
C LEU A 283 -1.25 -3.38 3.45
N SER A 284 -1.48 -2.10 3.20
CA SER A 284 -2.00 -1.62 1.92
C SER A 284 -0.89 -1.66 0.85
N LYS A 285 -1.27 -1.42 -0.42
CA LYS A 285 -0.30 -1.29 -1.51
C LYS A 285 0.78 -0.25 -1.20
N ASP A 286 0.36 0.95 -0.81
CA ASP A 286 1.27 2.07 -0.58
C ASP A 286 2.19 1.81 0.62
N ALA A 287 1.68 1.21 1.70
CA ALA A 287 2.50 0.79 2.84
C ALA A 287 3.53 -0.29 2.45
N ALA A 288 3.15 -1.26 1.62
CA ALA A 288 4.03 -2.31 1.12
C ALA A 288 5.13 -1.77 0.18
N ASP A 289 4.77 -0.84 -0.71
CA ASP A 289 5.71 -0.14 -1.59
C ASP A 289 6.69 0.69 -0.77
N LEU A 290 6.21 1.41 0.25
CA LEU A 290 7.04 2.21 1.14
C LEU A 290 8.01 1.35 1.97
N LEU A 291 7.54 0.21 2.49
CA LEU A 291 8.37 -0.78 3.21
C LEU A 291 9.57 -1.22 2.36
N THR A 292 9.31 -1.69 1.14
CA THR A 292 10.37 -2.24 0.28
C THR A 292 11.31 -1.15 -0.20
N GLN A 293 10.79 0.03 -0.54
CA GLN A 293 11.59 1.18 -0.94
C GLN A 293 12.50 1.65 0.20
N ARG A 294 11.96 1.93 1.40
CA ARG A 294 12.74 2.47 2.51
C ARG A 294 13.84 1.52 2.93
N TYR A 295 13.54 0.21 2.95
CA TYR A 295 14.54 -0.80 3.31
C TYR A 295 15.72 -0.81 2.34
N VAL A 296 15.46 -0.85 1.03
CA VAL A 296 16.54 -0.84 0.02
C VAL A 296 17.28 0.49 0.07
N SER A 297 16.59 1.63 0.07
CA SER A 297 17.23 2.95 0.15
C SER A 297 18.19 3.07 1.32
N ARG A 298 17.80 2.53 2.49
CA ARG A 298 18.60 2.57 3.71
C ARG A 298 19.75 1.56 3.74
N PHE A 299 19.56 0.37 3.17
CA PHE A 299 20.47 -0.78 3.32
C PHE A 299 21.00 -1.34 2.00
N LYS A 300 20.96 -0.57 0.91
CA LYS A 300 21.52 -0.97 -0.39
C LYS A 300 23.03 -1.18 -0.36
N PHE A 301 23.74 -0.39 0.44
CA PHE A 301 25.14 -0.61 0.79
C PHE A 301 25.24 -1.32 2.14
N THR A 302 26.36 -1.99 2.39
CA THR A 302 26.57 -2.72 3.64
C THR A 302 26.53 -1.76 4.83
N PRO A 303 25.53 -1.88 5.74
CA PRO A 303 25.52 -1.09 6.95
C PRO A 303 26.59 -1.61 7.93
N PHE A 304 27.06 -0.73 8.81
CA PHE A 304 28.06 -1.07 9.81
C PHE A 304 27.55 -0.70 11.19
N GLU A 305 27.66 -1.65 12.12
CA GLU A 305 27.52 -1.37 13.54
C GLU A 305 28.85 -0.81 14.05
N ARG A 306 28.80 0.41 14.57
CA ARG A 306 29.93 1.06 15.24
C ARG A 306 29.68 1.04 16.73
N SER A 307 30.65 0.57 17.50
CA SER A 307 30.63 0.63 18.96
C SER A 307 31.76 1.53 19.45
N PHE A 308 31.45 2.44 20.37
CA PHE A 308 32.42 3.42 20.85
C PHE A 308 32.16 3.80 22.31
N ILE A 309 33.13 4.49 22.92
CA ILE A 309 33.04 4.93 24.31
C ILE A 309 32.88 6.46 24.32
N THR A 310 31.94 6.95 25.13
CA THR A 310 31.78 8.37 25.42
C THR A 310 31.75 8.61 26.93
N ASP A 311 32.15 9.81 27.34
CA ASP A 311 32.07 10.25 28.73
C ASP A 311 30.69 10.89 28.98
N GLU A 312 30.16 10.78 30.21
CA GLU A 312 28.83 11.31 30.57
C GLU A 312 28.62 12.78 30.14
N LYS A 313 29.67 13.61 30.28
CA LYS A 313 29.62 15.04 29.92
C LYS A 313 29.37 15.33 28.43
N TYR A 314 29.58 14.35 27.56
CA TYR A 314 29.37 14.46 26.11
C TYR A 314 28.20 13.61 25.62
N LEU A 315 27.49 12.94 26.53
CA LEU A 315 26.29 12.17 26.21
C LEU A 315 25.08 13.11 26.04
N THR A 316 25.12 13.94 25.00
CA THR A 316 24.05 14.89 24.64
C THR A 316 23.01 14.29 23.70
N PHE A 317 23.09 12.99 23.43
CA PHE A 317 22.23 12.22 22.55
C PHE A 317 21.68 10.99 23.29
N LYS A 318 20.62 10.39 22.75
CA LYS A 318 19.83 9.31 23.33
C LYS A 318 19.77 8.11 22.37
N THR A 319 19.25 6.99 22.88
CA THR A 319 18.91 5.85 22.03
C THR A 319 17.75 6.23 21.12
N GLY A 320 17.87 5.95 19.83
CA GLY A 320 16.93 6.36 18.78
C GLY A 320 17.42 7.52 17.93
N ASP A 321 18.23 8.43 18.52
CA ASP A 321 18.70 9.64 17.85
C ASP A 321 19.54 9.32 16.61
N VAL A 322 19.43 10.20 15.62
CA VAL A 322 20.24 10.17 14.41
C VAL A 322 21.38 11.17 14.54
N VAL A 323 22.60 10.72 14.29
CA VAL A 323 23.83 11.50 14.44
C VAL A 323 24.75 11.33 13.24
N ASP A 324 25.63 12.29 13.03
CA ASP A 324 26.74 12.18 12.08
C ASP A 324 28.04 11.88 12.81
N LEU A 325 28.77 10.87 12.34
CA LEU A 325 30.03 10.45 12.93
C LEU A 325 31.21 10.98 12.11
N ALA A 326 32.14 11.68 12.75
CA ALA A 326 33.42 12.10 12.20
C ALA A 326 34.53 11.26 12.85
N THR A 327 35.03 10.25 12.13
CA THR A 327 35.89 9.19 12.71
C THR A 327 37.17 8.99 11.90
N THR A 328 38.24 8.56 12.57
CA THR A 328 39.53 8.28 11.92
C THR A 328 39.61 6.89 11.27
N VAL A 329 38.67 6.00 11.61
CA VAL A 329 38.58 4.63 11.10
C VAL A 329 38.09 4.58 9.64
N ASP A 330 37.35 5.60 9.23
CA ASP A 330 36.87 5.77 7.86
C ASP A 330 37.67 6.90 7.21
N GLN A 331 38.45 6.57 6.18
CA GLN A 331 39.26 7.53 5.43
C GLN A 331 38.75 7.64 4.00
N GLY A 332 38.57 8.86 3.51
CA GLY A 332 38.27 9.13 2.10
C GLY A 332 39.47 8.81 1.21
N ILE A 333 39.30 9.00 -0.11
CA ILE A 333 40.28 8.62 -1.14
C ILE A 333 41.66 9.29 -0.96
N PHE A 334 41.71 10.39 -0.21
CA PHE A 334 42.92 11.16 0.07
C PHE A 334 43.53 10.85 1.46
N GLY A 335 43.04 9.83 2.17
CA GLY A 335 43.51 9.47 3.51
C GLY A 335 43.03 10.38 4.63
N LEU A 336 42.21 11.39 4.32
CA LEU A 336 41.55 12.25 5.30
C LEU A 336 40.33 11.53 5.91
N PRO A 337 39.98 11.77 7.18
CA PRO A 337 38.75 11.26 7.77
C PRO A 337 37.54 11.52 6.86
N SER A 338 36.75 10.49 6.59
CA SER A 338 35.45 10.61 5.94
C SER A 338 34.57 11.49 6.82
N GLY A 339 34.15 12.65 6.31
CA GLY A 339 33.18 13.49 7.00
C GLY A 339 31.79 12.84 7.03
N ASN A 340 31.06 13.09 8.12
CA ASN A 340 29.61 12.96 8.26
C ASN A 340 28.99 11.60 7.89
N ILE A 341 29.40 10.53 8.57
CA ILE A 341 28.75 9.22 8.41
C ILE A 341 27.47 9.19 9.24
N ARG A 342 26.32 9.18 8.55
CA ARG A 342 25.00 9.10 9.18
C ARG A 342 24.80 7.78 9.93
N ALA A 343 24.35 7.87 11.18
CA ALA A 343 24.16 6.74 12.07
C ALA A 343 22.94 6.92 12.98
N GLN A 344 22.23 5.84 13.27
CA GLN A 344 21.21 5.82 14.32
C GLN A 344 21.79 5.18 15.58
N ILE A 345 21.61 5.81 16.74
CA ILE A 345 22.03 5.25 18.03
C ILE A 345 21.08 4.12 18.42
N THR A 346 21.56 2.89 18.45
CA THR A 346 20.74 1.70 18.76
C THR A 346 20.88 1.26 20.20
N ARG A 347 21.93 1.69 20.91
CA ARG A 347 22.15 1.32 22.31
C ARG A 347 23.10 2.26 23.03
N ILE A 348 22.77 2.56 24.29
CA ILE A 348 23.67 3.26 25.23
C ILE A 348 23.69 2.46 26.54
N ASN A 349 24.86 1.97 26.97
CA ASN A 349 25.03 1.26 28.23
C ASN A 349 26.06 1.95 29.13
N PRO A 350 25.82 2.10 30.44
CA PRO A 350 26.85 2.53 31.37
C PRO A 350 27.96 1.48 31.50
N LYS A 351 29.22 1.93 31.59
CA LYS A 351 30.40 1.11 31.80
C LYS A 351 31.02 1.39 33.17
N TYR A 352 30.82 0.46 34.10
CA TYR A 352 31.17 0.62 35.53
C TYR A 352 32.67 0.44 35.88
N LYS A 353 33.60 0.65 34.94
CA LYS A 353 35.05 0.55 35.20
C LYS A 353 35.71 1.94 35.16
N GLY A 354 35.86 2.58 36.33
CA GLY A 354 36.81 3.69 36.54
C GLY A 354 36.31 5.12 36.24
N GLY A 355 35.01 5.33 35.99
CA GLY A 355 34.40 6.63 35.75
C GLY A 355 32.97 6.50 35.22
N ARG A 356 32.25 7.62 35.02
CA ARG A 356 30.94 7.63 34.36
C ARG A 356 31.12 7.69 32.84
N THR A 357 31.36 6.51 32.26
CA THR A 357 31.54 6.32 30.81
C THR A 357 30.45 5.41 30.26
N TYR A 358 30.15 5.54 28.99
CA TYR A 358 29.09 4.80 28.31
C TYR A 358 29.64 4.11 27.08
N GLU A 359 29.25 2.85 26.88
CA GLU A 359 29.42 2.13 25.62
C GLU A 359 28.19 2.38 24.76
N VAL A 360 28.42 2.95 23.58
CA VAL A 360 27.38 3.32 22.62
C VAL A 360 27.51 2.42 21.40
N LYS A 361 26.38 1.96 20.87
CA LYS A 361 26.30 1.33 19.55
C LYS A 361 25.45 2.18 18.62
N ALA A 362 25.92 2.33 17.40
CA ALA A 362 25.23 3.03 16.33
C ALA A 362 25.23 2.19 15.04
N LEU A 363 24.13 2.18 14.31
CA LEU A 363 24.01 1.52 13.01
C LEU A 363 24.06 2.58 11.91
N THR A 364 25.03 2.46 11.01
CA THR A 364 25.15 3.41 9.89
C THR A 364 24.33 2.98 8.70
N TYR A 365 23.83 3.97 7.98
CA TYR A 365 23.01 3.81 6.80
C TYR A 365 23.28 4.95 5.81
N GLU A 366 22.82 4.78 4.57
CA GLU A 366 22.92 5.84 3.56
C GLU A 366 21.84 6.89 3.82
N ALA A 367 22.24 8.15 4.05
CA ALA A 367 21.29 9.25 4.17
C ALA A 367 20.52 9.44 2.85
N ALA A 368 19.35 10.08 2.92
CA ALA A 368 18.60 10.42 1.73
C ALA A 368 19.38 11.33 0.77
N PHE A 369 18.83 11.48 -0.44
CA PHE A 369 19.37 12.31 -1.49
C PHE A 369 19.50 13.79 -1.08
N ASP A 370 20.49 14.49 -1.63
CA ASP A 370 20.57 15.95 -1.53
C ASP A 370 19.52 16.59 -2.47
N SER A 371 19.09 17.82 -2.15
CA SER A 371 18.18 18.60 -3.00
C SER A 371 18.73 18.72 -4.43
N GLY A 372 17.87 18.51 -5.44
CA GLY A 372 18.28 18.51 -6.85
C GLY A 372 18.83 17.17 -7.36
N THR A 373 18.68 16.10 -6.60
CA THR A 373 19.04 14.75 -7.06
C THR A 373 18.10 14.26 -8.16
N GLU A 374 18.69 13.57 -9.14
CA GLU A 374 17.98 12.91 -10.25
C GLU A 374 17.73 11.44 -9.93
N ILE A 375 16.46 11.02 -9.95
CA ILE A 375 16.01 9.65 -9.80
C ILE A 375 15.62 9.14 -11.18
N VAL A 376 16.42 8.23 -11.74
CA VAL A 376 16.17 7.65 -13.07
C VAL A 376 15.29 6.41 -12.94
N LEU A 377 14.16 6.41 -13.66
CA LEU A 377 13.20 5.33 -13.75
C LEU A 377 13.18 4.80 -15.19
N ASN A 378 13.71 3.59 -15.38
CA ASN A 378 13.90 2.97 -16.69
C ASN A 378 13.06 1.70 -16.89
N GLU A 379 12.09 1.45 -16.00
CA GLU A 379 11.17 0.32 -16.05
C GLU A 379 9.72 0.81 -16.25
N PRO A 380 8.77 -0.05 -16.67
CA PRO A 380 7.37 0.34 -16.83
C PRO A 380 6.74 0.88 -15.53
N LEU A 381 6.03 2.01 -15.63
CA LEU A 381 5.42 2.69 -14.48
C LEU A 381 3.92 2.41 -14.41
N GLY A 382 3.52 1.50 -13.52
CA GLY A 382 2.12 1.12 -13.31
C GLY A 382 1.60 1.59 -11.96
N SER A 383 0.69 2.58 -11.92
CA SER A 383 0.13 3.13 -10.67
C SER A 383 1.19 3.45 -9.62
N VAL A 384 2.17 4.24 -10.07
CA VAL A 384 3.36 4.64 -9.32
C VAL A 384 3.08 5.93 -8.56
N ASN A 385 3.45 5.94 -7.28
CA ASN A 385 3.41 7.11 -6.42
C ASN A 385 4.85 7.64 -6.23
N LEU A 386 5.15 8.83 -6.77
CA LEU A 386 6.50 9.41 -6.75
C LEU A 386 6.98 9.74 -5.34
N TYR A 387 6.08 10.13 -4.43
CA TYR A 387 6.38 10.34 -3.01
C TYR A 387 6.89 9.06 -2.35
N ILE A 388 6.26 7.93 -2.63
CA ILE A 388 6.68 6.63 -2.10
C ILE A 388 8.01 6.20 -2.72
N LEU A 389 8.21 6.43 -4.03
CA LEU A 389 9.49 6.15 -4.69
C LEU A 389 10.64 7.01 -4.13
N ALA A 390 10.36 8.24 -3.70
CA ALA A 390 11.32 9.08 -2.98
C ALA A 390 11.55 8.63 -1.52
N GLY A 391 10.76 7.68 -1.01
CA GLY A 391 10.86 7.17 0.36
C GLY A 391 10.09 7.98 1.40
N ALA A 392 9.09 8.72 0.94
CA ALA A 392 8.18 9.53 1.74
C ALA A 392 8.94 10.57 2.60
N PRO A 393 9.54 11.60 1.98
CA PRO A 393 10.23 12.67 2.70
C PRO A 393 9.25 13.48 3.56
N SER A 394 9.63 13.75 4.82
CA SER A 394 8.79 14.52 5.77
C SER A 394 9.01 16.03 5.71
N GLN A 395 9.84 16.52 4.80
CA GLN A 395 10.20 17.92 4.67
C GLN A 395 10.06 18.38 3.21
N PRO A 396 9.89 19.69 2.95
CA PRO A 396 9.90 20.22 1.60
C PRO A 396 11.21 19.90 0.88
N ILE A 397 11.11 19.45 -0.36
CA ILE A 397 12.24 18.98 -1.17
C ILE A 397 12.07 19.31 -2.64
N ASP A 398 13.19 19.48 -3.34
CA ASP A 398 13.24 19.58 -4.80
C ASP A 398 13.86 18.30 -5.37
N LEU A 399 13.09 17.55 -6.17
CA LEU A 399 13.54 16.31 -6.80
C LEU A 399 13.29 16.30 -8.30
N THR A 400 14.21 15.67 -9.03
CA THR A 400 14.06 15.42 -10.46
C THR A 400 13.82 13.92 -10.68
N PHE A 401 12.72 13.56 -11.34
CA PHE A 401 12.45 12.22 -11.84
C PHE A 401 12.71 12.17 -13.34
N VAL A 402 13.56 11.24 -13.77
CA VAL A 402 13.87 11.03 -15.18
C VAL A 402 13.19 9.74 -15.63
N PHE A 403 12.20 9.84 -16.50
CA PHE A 403 11.51 8.70 -17.08
C PHE A 403 12.21 8.31 -18.39
N ASP A 404 12.89 7.16 -18.39
CA ASP A 404 13.87 6.78 -19.42
C ASP A 404 13.38 5.59 -20.26
N GLY A 405 13.02 5.84 -21.51
CA GLY A 405 12.81 4.84 -22.57
C GLY A 405 11.66 3.85 -22.39
N SER A 406 10.89 3.98 -21.31
CA SER A 406 9.83 3.06 -20.90
C SER A 406 8.42 3.58 -21.20
N TYR A 407 7.40 3.12 -20.49
CA TYR A 407 6.00 3.54 -20.62
C TYR A 407 5.28 3.53 -19.26
N SER A 408 4.12 4.19 -19.20
CA SER A 408 3.23 4.12 -18.03
C SER A 408 1.88 3.45 -18.32
N PHE A 409 1.23 2.91 -17.28
CA PHE A 409 -0.07 2.22 -17.38
C PHE A 409 -0.87 2.28 -16.05
N GLY A 410 -2.14 1.90 -16.11
CA GLY A 410 -3.06 1.92 -14.95
C GLY A 410 -4.09 3.05 -15.05
N ASP A 411 -5.04 3.05 -14.13
CA ASP A 411 -6.17 4.01 -14.16
C ASP A 411 -5.72 5.41 -13.72
N VAL A 412 -4.83 5.48 -12.74
CA VAL A 412 -3.91 6.60 -12.55
C VAL A 412 -2.51 6.00 -12.69
N SER A 413 -1.79 6.37 -13.74
CA SER A 413 -0.50 5.73 -14.04
C SER A 413 0.61 6.24 -13.15
N ILE A 414 0.66 7.55 -12.94
CA ILE A 414 1.66 8.22 -12.13
C ILE A 414 0.96 9.27 -11.28
N SER A 415 1.22 9.25 -9.97
CA SER A 415 0.80 10.29 -9.05
C SER A 415 2.02 10.92 -8.38
N ALA A 416 1.96 12.22 -8.12
CA ALA A 416 2.98 12.89 -7.30
C ALA A 416 2.99 12.31 -5.88
N GLY A 417 1.82 12.12 -5.28
CA GLY A 417 1.70 11.73 -3.88
C GLY A 417 1.78 12.93 -2.93
N PRO A 418 1.66 12.67 -1.61
CA PRO A 418 1.49 13.69 -0.58
C PRO A 418 2.81 14.34 -0.16
N PHE A 419 3.57 14.93 -1.10
CA PHE A 419 4.76 15.69 -0.72
C PHE A 419 4.39 16.87 0.18
N VAL A 420 5.27 17.21 1.12
CA VAL A 420 5.06 18.34 2.02
C VAL A 420 4.96 19.64 1.22
N ALA A 421 4.02 20.50 1.61
CA ALA A 421 3.80 21.80 0.95
C ALA A 421 5.11 22.59 0.82
N GLY A 422 5.35 23.15 -0.37
CA GLY A 422 6.60 23.81 -0.74
C GLY A 422 7.63 22.89 -1.42
N SER A 423 7.35 21.59 -1.54
CA SER A 423 8.12 20.70 -2.42
C SER A 423 7.87 21.02 -3.89
N LYS A 424 8.88 20.79 -4.73
CA LYS A 424 8.77 20.93 -6.18
C LYS A 424 9.33 19.70 -6.88
N LEU A 425 8.59 19.20 -7.87
CA LEU A 425 9.04 18.11 -8.72
C LEU A 425 9.47 18.62 -10.09
N THR A 426 10.51 18.00 -10.64
CA THR A 426 10.86 18.11 -12.05
C THR A 426 10.76 16.73 -12.68
N ILE A 427 9.98 16.60 -13.75
CA ILE A 427 9.87 15.35 -14.52
C ILE A 427 10.54 15.58 -15.87
N ILE A 428 11.45 14.68 -16.25
CA ILE A 428 12.13 14.71 -17.55
C ILE A 428 11.88 13.39 -18.27
N MET A 429 11.20 13.43 -19.41
CA MET A 429 10.87 12.25 -20.20
C MET A 429 11.86 12.11 -21.35
N VAL A 430 12.66 11.03 -21.34
CA VAL A 430 13.77 10.81 -22.28
C VAL A 430 13.70 9.44 -22.94
N ASN A 431 14.50 9.31 -24.01
CA ASN A 431 14.63 8.13 -24.86
C ASN A 431 13.29 7.58 -25.35
N GLY A 432 12.32 8.46 -25.61
CA GLY A 432 11.00 8.06 -26.14
C GLY A 432 10.01 7.53 -25.11
N PHE A 433 10.16 7.84 -23.81
CA PHE A 433 9.21 7.42 -22.78
C PHE A 433 7.75 7.74 -23.18
N ASP A 434 6.86 6.74 -23.12
CA ASP A 434 5.47 6.85 -23.57
C ASP A 434 4.49 6.87 -22.38
N GLY A 435 4.15 8.07 -21.92
CA GLY A 435 3.20 8.31 -20.85
C GLY A 435 1.77 8.04 -21.31
N GLN A 436 1.18 6.94 -20.85
CA GLN A 436 -0.19 6.53 -21.13
C GLN A 436 -0.90 6.00 -19.87
N ALA A 437 -2.21 5.80 -19.95
CA ALA A 437 -3.06 5.22 -18.91
C ALA A 437 -4.06 4.20 -19.50
N SER A 438 -4.91 3.61 -18.67
CA SER A 438 -5.96 2.67 -19.10
C SER A 438 -7.00 3.33 -20.00
N GLY A 439 -7.38 2.65 -21.08
CA GLY A 439 -8.54 3.02 -21.90
C GLY A 439 -9.86 2.65 -21.21
N GLY A 440 -10.91 3.41 -21.48
CA GLY A 440 -12.23 3.15 -20.91
C GLY A 440 -12.84 1.82 -21.39
N ILE A 441 -13.49 1.07 -20.52
CA ILE A 441 -14.14 -0.20 -20.88
C ILE A 441 -15.44 0.07 -21.66
N GLY A 442 -15.74 -0.74 -22.67
CA GLY A 442 -17.00 -0.64 -23.42
C GLY A 442 -18.21 -1.08 -22.59
N GLY A 443 -19.34 -0.41 -22.81
CA GLY A 443 -20.60 -0.71 -22.13
C GLY A 443 -21.24 -2.01 -22.61
N ALA A 444 -21.84 -2.76 -21.68
CA ALA A 444 -22.55 -3.99 -21.99
C ALA A 444 -23.83 -3.75 -22.81
N GLY A 445 -24.16 -4.66 -23.72
CA GLY A 445 -25.47 -4.69 -24.37
C GLY A 445 -26.55 -5.29 -23.45
N GLU A 446 -27.81 -4.87 -23.63
CA GLU A 446 -28.93 -5.42 -22.86
C GLU A 446 -29.21 -6.90 -23.19
N GLY A 447 -29.33 -7.73 -22.16
CA GLY A 447 -29.74 -9.13 -22.29
C GLY A 447 -31.25 -9.29 -22.14
N ILE A 448 -31.86 -10.15 -22.96
CA ILE A 448 -33.30 -10.41 -22.94
C ILE A 448 -33.66 -11.90 -22.90
N LEU A 449 -34.78 -12.20 -22.26
CA LEU A 449 -35.39 -13.52 -22.16
C LEU A 449 -36.82 -13.46 -22.66
N PHE A 450 -37.23 -14.41 -23.50
CA PHE A 450 -38.65 -14.57 -23.83
C PHE A 450 -39.36 -15.37 -22.74
N SER A 451 -40.28 -14.71 -22.02
CA SER A 451 -41.12 -15.34 -21.00
C SER A 451 -42.38 -15.90 -21.64
N ASN A 452 -42.57 -17.23 -21.54
CA ASN A 452 -43.78 -17.88 -22.03
C ASN A 452 -45.02 -17.52 -21.20
N GLU A 453 -44.83 -17.12 -19.95
CA GLU A 453 -45.92 -16.75 -19.03
C GLU A 453 -46.48 -15.37 -19.37
N SER A 454 -45.62 -14.39 -19.65
CA SER A 454 -46.02 -13.04 -20.05
C SER A 454 -46.25 -12.91 -21.55
N GLY A 455 -45.69 -13.82 -22.35
CA GLY A 455 -45.70 -13.75 -23.80
C GLY A 455 -44.85 -12.60 -24.36
N THR A 456 -43.91 -12.06 -23.57
CA THR A 456 -43.10 -10.90 -23.90
C THR A 456 -41.61 -11.15 -23.68
N TRP A 457 -40.78 -10.33 -24.33
CA TRP A 457 -39.35 -10.27 -24.03
C TRP A 457 -39.13 -9.40 -22.80
N GLU A 458 -38.45 -9.95 -21.82
CA GLU A 458 -38.13 -9.32 -20.54
C GLU A 458 -36.63 -9.09 -20.45
N SER A 459 -36.24 -7.93 -19.91
CA SER A 459 -34.84 -7.60 -19.67
C SER A 459 -34.31 -8.45 -18.52
N VAL A 460 -33.23 -9.19 -18.77
CA VAL A 460 -32.50 -9.97 -17.75
C VAL A 460 -31.19 -9.31 -17.36
N GLN A 461 -30.71 -8.36 -18.18
CA GLN A 461 -29.52 -7.56 -17.92
C GLN A 461 -29.68 -6.22 -18.62
N SER A 462 -29.55 -5.10 -17.91
CA SER A 462 -29.62 -3.76 -18.50
C SER A 462 -28.42 -3.45 -19.39
N SER A 463 -28.59 -2.58 -20.38
CA SER A 463 -27.47 -1.98 -21.10
C SER A 463 -26.59 -1.15 -20.16
N GLY A 464 -25.30 -1.08 -20.47
CA GLY A 464 -24.28 -0.36 -19.70
C GLY A 464 -23.70 0.81 -20.49
N ASN A 465 -23.33 1.88 -19.78
CA ASN A 465 -22.48 2.92 -20.33
C ASN A 465 -21.03 2.45 -20.42
N GLY A 466 -20.26 3.06 -21.31
CA GLY A 466 -18.80 2.90 -21.31
C GLY A 466 -18.17 3.54 -20.06
N GLY A 467 -16.99 3.05 -19.70
CA GLY A 467 -16.15 3.62 -18.64
C GLY A 467 -15.28 4.76 -19.18
N ASN A 468 -14.84 5.63 -18.27
CA ASN A 468 -13.92 6.72 -18.59
C ASN A 468 -12.50 6.21 -18.83
N GLY A 469 -11.70 6.96 -19.59
CA GLY A 469 -10.26 6.74 -19.66
C GLY A 469 -9.54 7.16 -18.37
N GLY A 470 -8.35 6.61 -18.15
CA GLY A 470 -7.50 6.91 -17.00
C GLY A 470 -6.69 8.22 -17.08
N ILE A 471 -5.87 8.46 -16.07
CA ILE A 471 -5.04 9.66 -15.88
C ILE A 471 -3.57 9.28 -16.02
N VAL A 472 -2.83 9.94 -16.91
CA VAL A 472 -1.39 9.68 -17.07
C VAL A 472 -0.60 10.23 -15.89
N TYR A 473 -0.83 11.49 -15.52
CA TYR A 473 -0.20 12.13 -14.38
C TYR A 473 -1.18 12.96 -13.54
N ASP A 474 -1.19 12.70 -12.23
CA ASP A 474 -1.92 13.51 -11.24
C ASP A 474 -0.92 14.18 -10.28
N ALA A 475 -0.93 15.52 -10.28
CA ALA A 475 -0.01 16.32 -9.48
C ALA A 475 -0.37 16.36 -7.98
N GLN A 476 -1.61 16.02 -7.61
CA GLN A 476 -2.06 15.91 -6.21
C GLN A 476 -1.68 17.09 -5.30
N GLY A 477 -1.68 18.31 -5.84
CA GLY A 477 -1.34 19.53 -5.09
C GLY A 477 0.15 19.84 -4.98
N VAL A 478 1.03 19.11 -5.69
CA VAL A 478 2.47 19.32 -5.71
C VAL A 478 2.89 20.03 -7.00
N ASP A 479 3.60 21.16 -6.87
CA ASP A 479 4.09 21.91 -8.02
C ASP A 479 5.09 21.09 -8.84
N THR A 480 4.88 21.03 -10.16
CA THR A 480 5.65 20.15 -11.05
C THR A 480 6.03 20.83 -12.36
N ASP A 481 7.31 20.75 -12.72
CA ASP A 481 7.81 21.11 -14.05
C ASP A 481 7.98 19.83 -14.89
N ILE A 482 7.32 19.71 -16.04
CA ILE A 482 7.37 18.52 -16.90
C ILE A 482 8.00 18.84 -18.25
N TYR A 483 9.16 18.25 -18.50
CA TYR A 483 9.90 18.30 -19.76
C TYR A 483 9.60 17.05 -20.58
N PHE A 484 8.76 17.18 -21.61
CA PHE A 484 8.39 16.06 -22.50
C PHE A 484 8.99 16.20 -23.91
N SER A 485 9.44 17.40 -24.32
CA SER A 485 10.29 17.54 -25.49
C SER A 485 11.21 18.77 -25.45
N GLY A 486 12.35 18.72 -26.13
CA GLY A 486 13.28 19.85 -26.24
C GLY A 486 14.29 19.93 -25.10
N ALA A 487 14.90 21.10 -24.89
CA ALA A 487 15.97 21.27 -23.91
C ALA A 487 15.46 21.21 -22.46
N THR A 488 16.28 20.63 -21.56
CA THR A 488 15.95 20.46 -20.13
C THR A 488 16.92 21.23 -19.24
N THR A 489 16.65 21.25 -17.93
CA THR A 489 17.56 21.80 -16.91
C THR A 489 18.65 20.82 -16.47
N SER A 490 18.54 19.53 -16.84
CA SER A 490 19.51 18.50 -16.46
C SER A 490 20.74 18.54 -17.35
N THR A 491 21.93 18.47 -16.73
CA THR A 491 23.18 18.30 -17.47
C THR A 491 23.38 16.87 -17.99
N ALA A 492 22.81 15.87 -17.31
CA ALA A 492 22.91 14.46 -17.68
C ALA A 492 21.89 14.09 -18.77
N PHE A 493 20.73 14.73 -18.74
CA PHE A 493 19.61 14.49 -19.65
C PHE A 493 19.20 15.78 -20.38
N PRO A 494 20.07 16.36 -21.22
CA PRO A 494 19.90 17.72 -21.74
C PRO A 494 18.74 17.87 -22.73
N VAL A 495 18.18 16.77 -23.22
CA VAL A 495 17.09 16.75 -24.20
C VAL A 495 16.01 15.77 -23.75
N ALA A 496 14.78 16.24 -23.67
CA ALA A 496 13.57 15.43 -23.51
C ALA A 496 13.00 15.06 -24.89
N ASP A 497 12.45 13.86 -24.99
CA ASP A 497 11.80 13.34 -26.19
C ASP A 497 10.76 12.26 -25.84
N GLY A 498 10.01 12.46 -24.77
CA GLY A 498 8.89 11.62 -24.38
C GLY A 498 7.56 11.95 -25.08
N TYR A 499 6.51 11.29 -24.60
CA TYR A 499 5.13 11.47 -24.99
C TYR A 499 4.23 11.46 -23.74
N ILE A 500 3.15 12.24 -23.78
CA ILE A 500 2.02 12.12 -22.85
C ILE A 500 0.77 11.99 -23.71
N ARG A 501 0.04 10.89 -23.58
CA ARG A 501 -1.15 10.62 -24.39
C ARG A 501 -2.30 10.18 -23.50
N ALA A 502 -3.26 11.08 -23.34
CA ALA A 502 -4.51 10.78 -22.66
C ALA A 502 -5.22 9.58 -23.34
N PRO A 503 -5.71 8.59 -22.58
CA PRO A 503 -6.45 7.48 -23.15
C PRO A 503 -7.85 7.90 -23.62
N GLY A 504 -8.48 7.07 -24.45
CA GLY A 504 -9.84 7.28 -24.94
C GLY A 504 -10.91 6.68 -24.02
N ALA A 505 -12.14 7.17 -24.16
CA ALA A 505 -13.28 6.69 -23.39
C ALA A 505 -13.87 5.38 -23.97
N GLY A 506 -14.62 4.63 -23.17
CA GLY A 506 -15.39 3.47 -23.65
C GLY A 506 -16.69 3.87 -24.33
N GLY A 507 -17.10 3.12 -25.35
CA GLY A 507 -18.37 3.30 -26.05
C GLY A 507 -19.56 2.75 -25.25
N LYS A 508 -20.75 3.31 -25.44
CA LYS A 508 -22.01 2.82 -24.85
C LYS A 508 -22.47 1.50 -25.49
N GLY A 509 -22.97 0.57 -24.68
CA GLY A 509 -23.79 -0.53 -25.17
C GLY A 509 -25.23 -0.07 -25.44
N THR A 510 -26.00 -0.86 -26.19
CA THR A 510 -27.38 -0.50 -26.53
C THR A 510 -28.41 -1.35 -25.83
N ASP A 511 -29.61 -0.79 -25.75
CA ASP A 511 -30.81 -1.53 -25.38
C ASP A 511 -31.14 -2.55 -26.47
N SER A 512 -31.84 -3.59 -26.04
CA SER A 512 -32.39 -4.63 -26.90
C SER A 512 -33.44 -4.04 -27.85
N ASN A 513 -33.73 -4.78 -28.91
CA ASN A 513 -34.79 -4.38 -29.84
C ASN A 513 -35.67 -5.56 -30.24
N GLN A 514 -36.91 -5.23 -30.57
CA GLN A 514 -37.91 -6.19 -31.01
C GLN A 514 -38.34 -5.83 -32.42
N ALA A 515 -38.04 -6.71 -33.39
CA ALA A 515 -38.43 -6.49 -34.78
C ALA A 515 -39.64 -7.37 -35.14
N GLY A 516 -40.60 -6.77 -35.85
CA GLY A 516 -41.87 -7.38 -36.23
C GLY A 516 -42.92 -7.24 -35.13
N GLY A 517 -44.09 -6.69 -35.47
CA GLY A 517 -45.19 -6.52 -34.51
C GLY A 517 -45.51 -7.81 -33.75
N ALA A 518 -46.04 -7.67 -32.52
CA ALA A 518 -46.34 -8.77 -31.60
C ALA A 518 -45.28 -9.91 -31.59
N ALA A 519 -44.05 -9.54 -31.25
CA ALA A 519 -43.02 -10.41 -30.66
C ALA A 519 -42.73 -11.71 -31.44
N SER A 520 -42.04 -11.67 -32.58
CA SER A 520 -41.51 -12.90 -33.23
C SER A 520 -39.99 -13.08 -33.07
N ILE A 521 -39.21 -11.99 -33.01
CA ILE A 521 -37.74 -12.04 -32.87
C ILE A 521 -37.27 -11.05 -31.80
N GLY A 522 -36.47 -11.54 -30.85
CA GLY A 522 -35.78 -10.72 -29.86
C GLY A 522 -34.31 -10.54 -30.24
N TYR A 523 -33.84 -9.29 -30.26
CA TYR A 523 -32.43 -8.95 -30.47
C TYR A 523 -31.83 -8.44 -29.17
N GLY A 524 -30.78 -9.09 -28.70
CA GLY A 524 -29.95 -8.55 -27.62
C GLY A 524 -29.32 -7.21 -28.03
N GLY A 525 -28.98 -6.41 -27.01
CA GLY A 525 -28.27 -5.15 -27.19
C GLY A 525 -26.85 -5.35 -27.73
N ASN A 526 -26.39 -4.42 -28.57
CA ASN A 526 -25.02 -4.39 -29.05
C ASN A 526 -24.06 -3.92 -27.95
N ALA A 527 -22.87 -4.50 -27.89
CA ALA A 527 -21.81 -4.03 -27.00
C ALA A 527 -21.12 -2.77 -27.53
N GLY A 528 -20.69 -1.88 -26.62
CA GLY A 528 -19.89 -0.71 -26.93
C GLY A 528 -18.39 -1.02 -27.07
N GLY A 529 -17.69 -0.28 -27.93
CA GLY A 529 -16.24 -0.40 -28.15
C GLY A 529 -15.39 -0.03 -26.95
N GLY A 530 -14.21 -0.63 -26.80
CA GLY A 530 -13.25 -0.24 -25.75
C GLY A 530 -12.40 0.96 -26.15
N GLY A 531 -12.07 1.87 -25.23
CA GLY A 531 -11.23 3.05 -25.50
C GLY A 531 -9.74 2.73 -25.72
N ALA A 532 -9.04 3.61 -26.45
CA ALA A 532 -7.60 3.51 -26.66
C ALA A 532 -6.81 3.72 -25.35
N GLY A 533 -5.68 3.04 -25.17
CA GLY A 533 -4.84 3.20 -23.98
C GLY A 533 -3.76 2.14 -23.85
N ARG A 534 -2.89 2.28 -22.84
CA ARG A 534 -1.81 1.30 -22.61
C ARG A 534 -2.36 -0.06 -22.23
N ASN A 535 -3.26 -0.04 -21.24
CA ASN A 535 -4.21 -1.12 -21.02
C ASN A 535 -5.41 -0.78 -21.90
N ALA A 536 -5.48 -1.39 -23.07
CA ALA A 536 -6.57 -1.15 -24.01
C ALA A 536 -7.92 -1.43 -23.32
N GLY A 537 -8.88 -0.53 -23.52
CA GLY A 537 -10.24 -0.72 -23.06
C GLY A 537 -10.80 -2.01 -23.65
N ILE A 538 -11.37 -2.86 -22.81
CA ILE A 538 -12.01 -4.10 -23.26
C ILE A 538 -13.37 -3.74 -23.85
N GLY A 539 -13.72 -4.31 -25.02
CA GLY A 539 -15.05 -4.16 -25.58
C GLY A 539 -16.13 -4.71 -24.64
N GLY A 540 -17.30 -4.10 -24.65
CA GLY A 540 -18.40 -4.52 -23.78
C GLY A 540 -18.86 -5.95 -24.02
N THR A 541 -19.51 -6.54 -23.02
CA THR A 541 -20.15 -7.85 -23.18
C THR A 541 -21.39 -7.72 -24.06
N THR A 542 -21.52 -8.61 -25.03
CA THR A 542 -22.71 -8.69 -25.90
C THR A 542 -23.97 -9.01 -25.10
N GLY A 543 -25.07 -8.34 -25.42
CA GLY A 543 -26.38 -8.68 -24.86
C GLY A 543 -26.87 -10.02 -25.41
N SER A 544 -27.12 -10.99 -24.54
CA SER A 544 -27.64 -12.31 -24.93
C SER A 544 -29.15 -12.28 -25.11
N ALA A 545 -29.67 -13.02 -26.10
CA ALA A 545 -31.09 -13.25 -26.25
C ALA A 545 -31.42 -14.73 -26.11
N PHE A 546 -32.35 -15.09 -25.21
CA PHE A 546 -32.73 -16.48 -24.97
C PHE A 546 -34.25 -16.72 -25.07
N SER A 547 -34.64 -17.92 -25.52
CA SER A 547 -36.02 -18.34 -25.74
C SER A 547 -36.21 -19.74 -25.15
N GLU A 548 -36.87 -19.82 -23.98
CA GLU A 548 -36.94 -21.04 -23.15
C GLU A 548 -37.50 -22.28 -23.87
N SER A 549 -38.30 -22.09 -24.90
CA SER A 549 -39.00 -23.16 -25.63
C SER A 549 -38.65 -23.21 -27.12
N GLY A 550 -37.74 -22.35 -27.59
CA GLY A 550 -37.50 -22.14 -29.03
C GLY A 550 -38.72 -21.58 -29.78
N ALA A 551 -39.75 -21.12 -29.06
CA ALA A 551 -40.99 -20.62 -29.65
C ALA A 551 -40.81 -19.31 -30.43
N LYS A 552 -39.71 -18.59 -30.16
CA LYS A 552 -39.31 -17.34 -30.79
C LYS A 552 -37.84 -17.37 -31.19
N THR A 553 -37.50 -16.67 -32.26
CA THR A 553 -36.11 -16.51 -32.69
C THR A 553 -35.43 -15.53 -31.73
N ALA A 554 -34.33 -15.97 -31.12
CA ALA A 554 -33.49 -15.12 -30.28
C ALA A 554 -32.16 -14.88 -31.03
N VAL A 555 -31.72 -13.64 -31.09
CA VAL A 555 -30.47 -13.26 -31.73
C VAL A 555 -29.66 -12.43 -30.75
N ASP A 556 -28.48 -12.91 -30.37
CA ASP A 556 -27.56 -12.14 -29.55
C ASP A 556 -27.16 -10.84 -30.27
N GLY A 557 -26.81 -9.81 -29.49
CA GLY A 557 -26.32 -8.57 -30.04
C GLY A 557 -24.97 -8.70 -30.76
N GLY A 558 -24.48 -7.57 -31.25
CA GLY A 558 -23.14 -7.41 -31.77
C GLY A 558 -22.05 -7.45 -30.68
N SER A 559 -20.90 -8.05 -31.01
CA SER A 559 -19.71 -7.95 -30.17
C SER A 559 -18.93 -6.66 -30.46
N ALA A 560 -18.26 -6.14 -29.44
CA ALA A 560 -17.36 -5.00 -29.58
C ALA A 560 -15.90 -5.46 -29.67
N SER A 561 -15.07 -4.68 -30.35
CA SER A 561 -13.62 -4.86 -30.26
C SER A 561 -13.04 -4.04 -29.11
N ASN A 562 -11.87 -4.47 -28.64
CA ASN A 562 -11.05 -3.69 -27.73
C ASN A 562 -10.48 -2.47 -28.48
N GLY A 563 -10.10 -1.45 -27.74
CA GLY A 563 -9.19 -0.41 -28.25
C GLY A 563 -7.78 -0.94 -28.45
N ASP A 564 -6.84 -0.05 -28.73
CA ASP A 564 -5.44 -0.41 -28.86
C ASP A 564 -4.46 0.60 -28.23
N ILE A 565 -3.20 0.18 -28.24
CA ILE A 565 -2.05 0.89 -27.67
C ILE A 565 -1.45 1.93 -28.62
N ILE A 566 -1.90 1.97 -29.88
CA ILE A 566 -1.42 2.91 -30.90
C ILE A 566 -2.40 4.06 -31.13
N GLY A 567 -3.49 4.09 -30.36
CA GLY A 567 -4.38 5.22 -30.22
C GLY A 567 -5.76 5.05 -30.82
N ASN A 568 -6.13 3.85 -31.29
CA ASN A 568 -7.44 3.63 -31.88
C ASN A 568 -8.43 3.06 -30.86
N GLY A 569 -9.62 3.64 -30.82
CA GLY A 569 -10.77 3.08 -30.12
C GLY A 569 -11.28 1.80 -30.80
N GLY A 570 -11.90 0.94 -30.01
CA GLY A 570 -12.51 -0.30 -30.47
C GLY A 570 -13.82 -0.04 -31.19
N ALA A 571 -14.08 -0.77 -32.27
CA ALA A 571 -15.31 -0.67 -33.03
C ALA A 571 -16.45 -1.45 -32.36
N SER A 572 -17.66 -0.90 -32.42
CA SER A 572 -18.90 -1.60 -32.14
C SER A 572 -19.36 -2.36 -33.40
N ASN A 573 -19.48 -3.70 -33.33
CA ASN A 573 -19.98 -4.46 -34.49
C ASN A 573 -21.50 -4.62 -34.41
N SER A 574 -22.22 -3.53 -34.66
CA SER A 574 -23.68 -3.50 -34.56
C SER A 574 -24.36 -4.43 -35.58
N ILE A 575 -25.32 -5.25 -35.12
CA ILE A 575 -26.17 -6.04 -36.02
C ILE A 575 -27.30 -5.18 -36.61
N ALA A 576 -27.67 -5.43 -37.86
CA ALA A 576 -28.53 -4.56 -38.68
C ALA A 576 -29.96 -4.27 -38.15
N GLN A 577 -30.39 -4.93 -37.07
CA GLN A 577 -31.72 -4.75 -36.47
C GLN A 577 -31.68 -4.39 -34.97
N SER A 578 -30.50 -4.18 -34.38
CA SER A 578 -30.32 -3.68 -33.01
C SER A 578 -29.80 -2.23 -33.06
N PRO A 579 -30.15 -1.34 -32.11
CA PRO A 579 -29.65 0.03 -32.07
C PRO A 579 -28.12 0.05 -32.11
N THR A 580 -27.54 0.97 -32.86
CA THR A 580 -26.09 1.06 -33.03
C THR A 580 -25.42 1.44 -31.72
N ALA A 581 -24.48 0.62 -31.26
CA ALA A 581 -23.64 0.96 -30.11
C ALA A 581 -22.58 1.99 -30.51
N ASP A 582 -21.94 2.59 -29.52
CA ASP A 582 -20.86 3.54 -29.79
C ASP A 582 -19.52 2.81 -29.89
N ASP A 583 -18.66 3.30 -30.78
CA ASP A 583 -17.25 2.93 -30.79
C ASP A 583 -16.56 3.52 -29.54
N GLY A 584 -15.44 2.92 -29.14
CA GLY A 584 -14.55 3.52 -28.15
C GLY A 584 -13.86 4.75 -28.72
N GLY A 585 -13.45 5.67 -27.85
CA GLY A 585 -12.66 6.84 -28.23
C GLY A 585 -11.21 6.48 -28.56
N ASP A 586 -10.65 7.17 -29.56
CA ASP A 586 -9.21 7.26 -29.78
C ASP A 586 -8.54 8.02 -28.61
N TRP A 587 -7.21 8.15 -28.61
CA TRP A 587 -6.50 8.93 -27.58
C TRP A 587 -7.10 10.33 -27.39
N GLY A 588 -7.46 10.64 -26.14
CA GLY A 588 -8.03 11.92 -25.74
C GLY A 588 -9.43 12.20 -26.27
N GLN A 589 -10.13 11.20 -26.82
CA GLN A 589 -11.50 11.36 -27.33
C GLN A 589 -12.56 10.80 -26.36
N ASP A 590 -13.56 11.65 -26.12
CA ASP A 590 -14.79 11.27 -25.42
C ASP A 590 -15.66 10.38 -26.31
N THR A 591 -16.59 9.66 -25.68
CA THR A 591 -17.76 9.09 -26.34
C THR A 591 -19.01 9.83 -25.92
N THR A 592 -20.20 9.40 -26.37
CA THR A 592 -21.44 10.09 -26.02
C THR A 592 -21.81 9.99 -24.54
N VAL A 593 -21.26 9.01 -23.83
CA VAL A 593 -21.61 8.66 -22.44
C VAL A 593 -20.42 8.61 -21.49
N ALA A 594 -19.20 8.60 -22.01
CA ALA A 594 -17.99 8.47 -21.21
C ALA A 594 -16.94 9.50 -21.62
N LEU A 595 -16.16 9.92 -20.64
CA LEU A 595 -15.12 10.92 -20.81
C LEU A 595 -13.78 10.27 -21.16
N ALA A 596 -13.03 10.92 -22.04
CA ALA A 596 -11.64 10.58 -22.30
C ALA A 596 -10.86 10.64 -20.99
N GLY A 597 -9.73 9.96 -20.98
CA GLY A 597 -8.77 10.14 -19.91
C GLY A 597 -8.13 11.52 -19.92
N SER A 598 -7.27 11.73 -18.93
CA SER A 598 -6.52 12.97 -18.78
C SER A 598 -5.04 12.73 -18.98
N GLY A 599 -4.37 13.61 -19.73
CA GLY A 599 -2.92 13.66 -19.78
C GLY A 599 -2.38 14.10 -18.43
N ILE A 600 -2.82 15.27 -17.95
CA ILE A 600 -2.35 15.85 -16.69
C ILE A 600 -3.52 16.42 -15.90
N ILE A 601 -3.58 16.12 -14.61
CA ILE A 601 -4.47 16.77 -13.66
C ILE A 601 -3.63 17.53 -12.62
N ASP A 602 -3.96 18.80 -12.40
CA ASP A 602 -3.22 19.69 -11.48
C ASP A 602 -3.58 19.45 -10.02
N SER A 603 -4.84 19.08 -9.74
CA SER A 603 -5.33 18.82 -8.38
C SER A 603 -4.99 19.95 -7.38
N GLY A 604 -5.02 21.20 -7.85
CA GLY A 604 -4.69 22.39 -7.05
C GLY A 604 -3.22 22.83 -7.06
N ALA A 605 -2.34 22.11 -7.76
CA ALA A 605 -0.94 22.46 -7.98
C ALA A 605 -0.73 23.43 -9.14
N THR A 606 0.47 23.99 -9.26
CA THR A 606 0.98 24.58 -10.50
C THR A 606 1.78 23.55 -11.28
N VAL A 607 1.28 23.13 -12.45
CA VAL A 607 2.04 22.27 -13.36
C VAL A 607 2.50 23.09 -14.57
N ASN A 608 3.82 23.12 -14.83
CA ASN A 608 4.41 23.79 -15.99
C ASN A 608 4.84 22.75 -17.02
N LEU A 609 4.43 22.94 -18.27
CA LEU A 609 4.79 22.05 -19.38
C LEU A 609 5.85 22.68 -20.28
N PHE A 610 6.92 21.92 -20.52
CA PHE A 610 8.03 22.28 -21.39
C PHE A 610 8.12 21.30 -22.56
N GLY A 611 7.81 21.79 -23.75
CA GLY A 611 7.81 21.04 -24.99
C GLY A 611 7.91 21.95 -26.21
N ASP A 612 8.76 21.58 -27.17
CA ASP A 612 8.89 22.21 -28.49
C ASP A 612 8.12 21.47 -29.61
N THR A 613 7.54 20.30 -29.31
CA THR A 613 6.89 19.42 -30.29
C THR A 613 5.46 19.07 -29.81
N PRO A 614 4.44 19.84 -30.19
CA PRO A 614 3.06 19.68 -29.69
C PRO A 614 2.44 18.30 -29.95
N SER A 615 2.80 17.62 -31.04
CA SER A 615 2.26 16.29 -31.37
C SER A 615 2.64 15.18 -30.38
N ARG A 616 3.50 15.47 -29.39
CA ARG A 616 3.89 14.55 -28.32
C ARG A 616 2.95 14.63 -27.10
N TYR A 617 2.01 15.57 -27.10
CA TYR A 617 1.08 15.81 -26.01
C TYR A 617 -0.36 15.66 -26.50
N ILE A 618 -1.13 14.79 -25.84
CA ILE A 618 -2.59 14.67 -26.00
C ILE A 618 -3.20 14.81 -24.62
N ASN A 619 -3.96 15.90 -24.41
CA ASN A 619 -4.49 16.24 -23.09
C ASN A 619 -5.74 15.44 -22.69
N GLY A 620 -6.64 15.14 -23.63
CA GLY A 620 -7.97 14.64 -23.31
C GLY A 620 -8.70 15.60 -22.36
N GLN A 621 -9.14 15.09 -21.21
CA GLN A 621 -9.85 15.84 -20.16
C GLN A 621 -8.93 16.52 -19.13
N GLY A 622 -7.61 16.53 -19.35
CA GLY A 622 -6.66 17.14 -18.41
C GLY A 622 -6.74 18.68 -18.36
N ASN A 623 -5.98 19.27 -17.44
CA ASN A 623 -6.02 20.71 -17.17
C ASN A 623 -5.25 21.59 -18.17
N HIS A 624 -4.45 21.01 -19.07
CA HIS A 624 -3.55 21.75 -19.94
C HIS A 624 -3.88 21.55 -21.43
N PRO A 625 -4.17 22.60 -22.20
CA PRO A 625 -4.55 22.46 -23.61
C PRO A 625 -3.41 22.02 -24.55
#